data_AF-A0A2I2YVQ6-F1
#
_entry.id   AF-A0A2I2YVQ6-F1
#
_cell.length_a   1.000
_cell.length_b   1.000
_cell.length_c   1.000
_cell.angle_alpha   90.00
_cell.angle_beta   90.00
_cell.angle_gamma   90.00
#
_symmetry.space_group_name_H-M   'P 1'
#
loop_
_entity.id
_entity.type
_entity.pdbx_description
1 polymer ?
#
loop_
_entity_poly.entity_id
_entity_poly.type
_entity_poly.pdbx_seq_one_letter_code
_entity_poly.pdbx_strand_id
1 'polypeptide(L)'
;PPKAPGTDKWMGKKVIHPYSRKAAQIMREAHKQEKKEKLKNEKALCFNLIGEKLQWFQNHLDPPPKKRYSNKDACELTERENVIRNLYTLVDYRLLFIF
;
A
#
# COMPACT_ATOMS: atom_id res chain seq x y z
N PRO A 1 29.64 -26.11 28.64
CA PRO A 1 28.43 -26.96 28.41
C PRO A 1 27.26 -26.09 27.89
N PRO A 2 26.59 -26.44 26.78
CA PRO A 2 25.44 -25.69 26.30
C PRO A 2 24.23 -25.95 27.21
N LYS A 3 23.53 -24.89 27.62
CA LYS A 3 22.39 -24.95 28.54
C LYS A 3 21.18 -25.58 27.82
N ALA A 4 20.50 -26.51 28.49
CA ALA A 4 19.33 -27.22 27.99
C ALA A 4 18.15 -26.29 27.66
N PRO A 5 17.31 -26.63 26.67
CA PRO A 5 16.14 -25.84 26.32
C PRO A 5 15.12 -25.89 27.47
N GLY A 6 14.87 -24.72 28.07
CA GLY A 6 13.82 -24.54 29.07
C GLY A 6 12.45 -24.87 28.49
N THR A 7 11.61 -25.49 29.31
CA THR A 7 10.29 -26.05 28.98
C THR A 7 9.30 -24.99 28.48
N ASP A 8 9.20 -24.80 27.17
CA ASP A 8 8.18 -23.95 26.54
C ASP A 8 7.19 -24.80 25.75
N LYS A 9 6.17 -25.35 26.41
CA LYS A 9 4.97 -25.80 25.68
C LYS A 9 3.66 -25.95 26.45
N TRP A 10 3.61 -25.74 27.77
CA TRP A 10 2.41 -26.03 28.58
C TRP A 10 2.10 -24.97 29.64
N MET A 11 2.04 -23.71 29.23
CA MET A 11 1.42 -22.68 30.05
C MET A 11 0.31 -22.06 29.21
N GLY A 12 -0.95 -22.35 29.56
CA GLY A 12 -2.12 -21.67 29.01
C GLY A 12 -1.96 -20.14 29.11
N LYS A 13 -2.89 -19.37 28.55
CA LYS A 13 -2.85 -17.89 28.54
C LYS A 13 -2.80 -17.35 29.98
N LYS A 14 -1.61 -17.32 30.58
CA LYS A 14 -1.37 -16.77 31.91
C LYS A 14 -1.64 -15.28 31.82
N VAL A 15 -2.37 -14.75 32.79
CA VAL A 15 -2.56 -13.31 32.92
C VAL A 15 -1.17 -12.66 32.97
N ILE A 16 -0.88 -11.82 31.97
CA ILE A 16 0.40 -11.12 31.86
C ILE A 16 0.20 -9.77 32.55
N HIS A 17 1.00 -9.49 33.58
CA HIS A 17 0.99 -8.17 34.20
C HIS A 17 1.44 -7.10 33.19
N PRO A 18 0.78 -5.94 33.10
CA PRO A 18 1.10 -4.90 32.11
C PRO A 18 2.55 -4.43 32.12
N TYR A 19 3.16 -4.38 33.31
CA TYR A 19 4.55 -3.94 33.49
C TYR A 19 5.58 -5.08 33.52
N SER A 20 5.18 -6.30 33.14
CA SER A 20 6.11 -7.44 33.09
C SER A 20 7.03 -7.36 31.87
N ARG A 21 8.19 -8.03 31.95
CA ARG A 21 9.11 -8.18 30.80
C ARG A 21 8.42 -8.79 29.58
N LYS A 22 7.50 -9.73 29.80
CA LYS A 22 6.74 -10.39 28.74
C LYS A 22 5.79 -9.42 28.02
N ALA A 23 5.10 -8.55 28.76
CA ALA A 23 4.28 -7.49 28.16
C ALA A 23 5.13 -6.53 27.32
N ALA A 24 6.30 -6.11 27.82
CA ALA A 24 7.22 -5.26 27.08
C ALA A 24 7.73 -5.91 25.78
N GLN A 25 7.97 -7.23 25.79
CA GLN A 25 8.35 -7.98 24.58
C GLN A 25 7.24 -8.01 23.54
N ILE A 26 5.99 -8.30 23.96
CA ILE A 26 4.82 -8.31 23.07
C ILE A 26 4.64 -6.93 22.43
N MET A 27 4.72 -5.86 23.21
CA MET A 27 4.59 -4.49 22.71
C MET A 27 5.66 -4.15 21.65
N ARG A 28 6.91 -4.56 21.87
CA ARG A 28 7.98 -4.35 20.88
C ARG A 28 7.73 -5.09 19.57
N GLU A 29 7.29 -6.35 19.66
CA GLU A 29 6.99 -7.13 18.46
C GLU A 29 5.77 -6.57 17.72
N ALA A 30 4.74 -6.15 18.44
CA ALA A 30 3.57 -5.48 17.87
C ALA A 30 3.96 -4.21 17.11
N HIS A 31 4.76 -3.31 17.72
CA HIS A 31 5.23 -2.10 17.03
C HIS A 31 6.14 -2.40 15.83
N LYS A 32 6.94 -3.47 15.90
CA LYS A 32 7.76 -3.90 14.78
C LYS A 32 6.88 -4.39 13.61
N GLN A 33 5.86 -5.17 13.91
CA GLN A 33 4.91 -5.68 12.93
C GLN A 33 4.09 -4.54 12.31
N GLU A 34 3.61 -3.60 13.13
CA GLU A 34 2.89 -2.40 12.68
C GLU A 34 3.73 -1.58 11.68
N LYS A 35 5.00 -1.30 12.01
CA LYS A 35 5.91 -0.60 11.09
C LYS A 35 6.12 -1.37 9.79
N LYS A 36 6.25 -2.69 9.87
CA LYS A 36 6.43 -3.57 8.70
C LYS A 36 5.19 -3.57 7.81
N GLU A 37 4.00 -3.65 8.38
CA GLU A 37 2.74 -3.61 7.64
C GLU A 37 2.51 -2.24 7.00
N LYS A 38 2.79 -1.15 7.72
CA LYS A 38 2.73 0.20 7.16
C LYS A 38 3.60 0.34 5.91
N LEU A 39 4.86 -0.08 5.97
CA LEU A 39 5.78 -0.04 4.81
C LEU A 39 5.30 -0.90 3.64
N LYS A 40 4.70 -2.07 3.92
CA LYS A 40 4.11 -2.92 2.87
C LYS A 40 2.90 -2.26 2.21
N ASN A 41 2.03 -1.65 3.01
CA ASN A 41 0.82 -1.00 2.54
C ASN A 41 1.14 0.24 1.71
N GLU A 42 2.11 1.07 2.15
CA GLU A 42 2.60 2.21 1.38
C GLU A 42 3.19 1.77 0.03
N LYS A 43 3.97 0.68 0.02
CA LYS A 43 4.53 0.13 -1.21
C LYS A 43 3.45 -0.44 -2.13
N ALA A 44 2.47 -1.15 -1.59
CA ALA A 44 1.34 -1.67 -2.34
C ALA A 44 0.51 -0.54 -2.97
N LEU A 45 0.24 0.53 -2.21
CA LEU A 45 -0.46 1.70 -2.71
C LEU A 45 0.30 2.37 -3.87
N CYS A 46 1.61 2.51 -3.75
CA CYS A 46 2.45 3.05 -4.82
C CYS A 46 2.39 2.18 -6.09
N PHE A 47 2.52 0.86 -5.95
CA PHE A 47 2.41 -0.05 -7.08
C PHE A 47 1.01 -0.05 -7.72
N ASN A 48 -0.05 0.01 -6.92
CA ASN A 48 -1.42 0.07 -7.42
C ASN A 48 -1.63 1.34 -8.24
N LEU A 49 -1.21 2.50 -7.73
CA LEU A 49 -1.33 3.77 -8.45
C LEU A 49 -0.59 3.76 -9.79
N ILE A 50 0.63 3.20 -9.81
CA ILE A 50 1.40 3.07 -11.05
C ILE A 50 0.73 2.07 -12.00
N GLY A 51 0.24 0.94 -11.48
CA GLY A 51 -0.45 -0.09 -12.24
C GLY A 51 -1.72 0.43 -12.92
N GLU A 52 -2.56 1.14 -12.18
CA GLU A 52 -3.77 1.79 -12.70
C GLU A 52 -3.42 2.79 -13.80
N LYS A 53 -2.39 3.62 -13.60
CA LYS A 53 -1.93 4.58 -14.60
C LYS A 53 -1.45 3.89 -15.88
N LEU A 54 -0.64 2.85 -15.76
CA LEU A 54 -0.15 2.07 -16.90
C LEU A 54 -1.28 1.35 -17.64
N GLN A 55 -2.24 0.79 -16.90
CA GLN A 55 -3.43 0.15 -17.46
C GLN A 55 -4.30 1.15 -18.21
N TRP A 56 -4.49 2.37 -17.68
CA TRP A 56 -5.19 3.44 -18.38
C TRP A 56 -4.51 3.74 -19.71
N PHE A 57 -3.18 3.92 -19.71
CA PHE A 57 -2.45 4.15 -20.95
C PHE A 57 -2.69 3.02 -21.93
N GLN A 58 -2.50 1.76 -21.53
CA GLN A 58 -2.69 0.60 -22.40
C GLN A 58 -4.07 0.58 -23.09
N ASN A 59 -5.14 0.92 -22.36
CA ASN A 59 -6.51 0.93 -22.89
C ASN A 59 -6.81 2.12 -23.81
N HIS A 60 -6.07 3.23 -23.67
CA HIS A 60 -6.27 4.47 -24.42
C HIS A 60 -5.20 4.71 -25.49
N LEU A 61 -4.36 3.71 -25.78
CA LEU A 61 -3.50 3.73 -26.97
C LEU A 61 -4.35 3.49 -28.22
N ASP A 62 -4.16 4.32 -29.26
CA ASP A 62 -4.83 4.16 -30.55
C ASP A 62 -4.55 2.77 -31.15
N PRO A 63 -5.59 2.01 -31.56
CA PRO A 63 -5.42 0.85 -32.42
C PRO A 63 -5.19 1.30 -33.88
N PRO A 64 -4.25 0.70 -34.65
CA PRO A 64 -3.18 -0.20 -34.23
C PRO A 64 -2.02 0.57 -33.56
N PRO A 65 -1.25 -0.09 -32.67
CA PRO A 65 -0.21 0.56 -31.89
C PRO A 65 0.77 1.32 -32.80
N LYS A 66 0.77 2.65 -32.65
CA LYS A 66 1.69 3.53 -33.39
C LYS A 66 3.12 3.16 -33.00
N LYS A 67 3.96 2.93 -34.01
CA LYS A 67 5.37 2.52 -33.82
C LYS A 67 6.21 3.63 -33.15
N ARG A 68 5.78 4.89 -33.27
CA ARG A 68 6.38 6.07 -32.64
C ARG A 68 5.30 7.09 -32.30
N TYR A 69 5.40 7.67 -31.11
CA TYR A 69 4.64 8.84 -30.70
C TYR A 69 5.53 10.08 -30.86
N SER A 70 4.98 11.17 -31.39
CA SER A 70 5.67 12.46 -31.30
C SER A 70 5.60 12.99 -29.87
N ASN A 71 6.47 13.94 -29.52
CA ASN A 71 6.40 14.61 -28.21
C ASN A 71 5.04 15.27 -27.97
N LYS A 72 4.40 15.78 -29.04
CA LYS A 72 3.07 16.40 -28.96
C LYS A 72 2.00 15.36 -28.60
N ASP A 73 1.99 14.21 -29.26
CA ASP A 73 1.03 13.14 -28.99
C ASP A 73 1.19 12.59 -27.56
N ALA A 74 2.43 12.43 -27.11
CA ALA A 74 2.71 12.01 -25.73
C ALA A 74 2.20 13.04 -24.71
N CYS A 75 2.42 14.33 -24.96
CA CYS A 75 1.95 15.41 -24.08
C CYS A 75 0.42 15.42 -23.99
N GLU A 76 -0.28 15.38 -25.13
CA GLU A 76 -1.75 15.34 -25.17
C GLU A 76 -2.32 14.12 -24.41
N LEU A 77 -1.69 12.95 -24.55
CA LEU A 77 -2.10 11.74 -23.84
C LEU A 77 -1.92 11.88 -22.32
N THR A 78 -0.80 12.47 -21.88
CA THR A 78 -0.56 12.73 -20.45
C THR A 78 -1.50 13.79 -19.88
N GLU A 79 -1.86 14.81 -20.64
CA GLU A 79 -2.82 15.84 -20.21
C GLU A 79 -4.23 15.25 -20.04
N ARG A 80 -4.67 14.41 -20.97
CA ARG A 80 -5.97 13.71 -20.87
C ARG A 80 -6.05 12.83 -19.63
N GLU A 81 -5.01 12.05 -19.33
CA GLU A 81 -4.94 11.23 -18.11
C GLU A 81 -5.08 12.08 -16.85
N ASN A 82 -4.30 13.17 -16.77
CA ASN A 82 -4.30 14.05 -15.60
C ASN A 82 -5.64 14.76 -15.39
N VAL A 83 -6.29 15.23 -16.48
CA VAL A 83 -7.60 15.89 -16.41
C VAL A 83 -8.66 14.91 -15.92
N ILE A 84 -8.69 13.69 -16.49
CA ILE A 84 -9.67 12.67 -16.10
C ILE A 84 -9.46 12.26 -14.64
N ARG A 85 -8.22 12.01 -14.22
CA ARG A 85 -7.90 11.66 -12.83
C ARG A 85 -8.32 12.76 -11.86
N ASN A 86 -8.03 14.03 -12.18
CA ASN A 86 -8.45 15.16 -11.35
C ASN A 86 -9.97 15.34 -11.31
N LEU A 87 -10.68 15.03 -12.40
CA LEU A 87 -12.14 15.08 -12.40
C LEU A 87 -12.73 14.00 -11.50
N TYR A 88 -12.23 12.75 -11.58
CA TYR A 88 -12.68 11.67 -10.70
C TYR A 88 -12.36 11.95 -9.24
N THR A 89 -11.15 12.42 -8.91
CA THR A 89 -10.86 12.81 -7.52
C THR A 89 -11.76 13.95 -7.06
N LEU A 90 -11.99 14.97 -7.88
CA LEU A 90 -12.87 16.09 -7.51
C LEU A 90 -14.33 15.65 -7.34
N VAL A 91 -14.82 14.73 -8.17
CA VAL A 91 -16.17 14.15 -8.05
C VAL A 91 -16.27 13.27 -6.81
N ASP A 92 -15.27 12.44 -6.52
CA ASP A 92 -15.23 11.61 -5.31
C ASP A 92 -15.18 12.45 -4.04
N TYR A 93 -14.31 13.47 -3.97
CA TYR A 93 -14.26 14.41 -2.84
C TYR A 93 -15.56 15.21 -2.69
N ARG A 94 -16.23 15.54 -3.80
CA ARG A 94 -17.51 16.25 -3.79
C ARG A 94 -18.67 15.35 -3.37
N LEU A 95 -18.65 14.08 -3.73
CA LEU A 95 -19.65 13.09 -3.33
C LEU A 95 -19.48 12.70 -1.85
N LEU A 96 -18.24 12.63 -1.36
CA LEU A 96 -17.93 12.38 0.05
C LEU A 96 -18.41 13.51 0.98
N PHE A 97 -18.62 14.72 0.46
CA PHE A 97 -19.09 15.89 1.21
C PHE A 97 -20.62 16.07 1.20
N ILE A 98 -21.35 15.18 0.52
CA ILE A 98 -22.82 15.21 0.40
C ILE A 98 -23.50 14.17 1.34
N PHE A 99 -22.73 13.33 2.05
CA PHE A 99 -23.21 12.44 3.11
C PHE A 99 -22.63 12.86 4.47
#